data_AF-A0A973H7W1-F1
#
_entry.id   AF-A0A973H7W1-F1
#
_cell.length_a   1.000
_cell.length_b   1.000
_cell.length_c   1.000
_cell.angle_alpha   90.00
_cell.angle_beta   90.00
_cell.angle_gamma   90.00
#
_symmetry.space_group_name_H-M   'P 1'
#
loop_
_entity.id
_entity.type
_entity.pdbx_description
1 polymer ?
#
loop_
_entity_poly.entity_id
_entity_poly.type
_entity_poly.pdbx_seq_one_letter_code
_entity_poly.pdbx_strand_id
1 'polypeptide(L)'
;LWENRILGHVTEAPNAKGFRLTPKAAQADTRRIVEEFDVRTPGIDVTAASLSGGNQQKLIVGREMSHNPKFLIAAHPTRGVDVGAQAQIWDRIREARRDGLAVLLISADLDELIGLSDTLRVIYDGRLVADADPATVTPEELGSAMTGAATGHLEHVEEESAPEDEAR
;
A
#
# COMPACT_ATOMS: atom_id res chain seq x y z
N LEU A 1 5.99 -20.13 -7.18
CA LEU A 1 5.85 -18.84 -6.48
C LEU A 1 7.22 -18.25 -6.28
N TRP A 2 8.18 -19.08 -5.82
CA TRP A 2 9.55 -18.64 -5.59
C TRP A 2 10.17 -17.96 -6.82
N GLU A 3 9.90 -18.45 -8.04
CA GLU A 3 10.34 -17.81 -9.28
C GLU A 3 9.77 -16.38 -9.47
N ASN A 4 8.52 -16.15 -9.09
CA ASN A 4 7.90 -14.81 -9.15
C ASN A 4 8.40 -13.90 -8.01
N ARG A 5 8.71 -14.49 -6.85
CA ARG A 5 9.28 -13.79 -5.69
C ARG A 5 10.68 -13.26 -5.97
N ILE A 6 11.49 -13.91 -6.81
CA ILE A 6 12.85 -13.42 -7.08
C ILE A 6 12.90 -12.31 -8.13
N LEU A 7 11.81 -12.05 -8.87
CA LEU A 7 11.78 -11.00 -9.89
C LEU A 7 12.07 -9.63 -9.26
N GLY A 8 12.92 -8.84 -9.92
CA GLY A 8 13.46 -7.57 -9.39
C GLY A 8 14.69 -7.74 -8.49
N HIS A 9 14.83 -8.89 -7.82
CA HIS A 9 15.91 -9.16 -6.84
C HIS A 9 16.75 -10.39 -7.21
N VAL A 10 16.78 -10.75 -8.50
CA VAL A 10 17.36 -12.02 -8.99
C VAL A 10 18.84 -12.14 -8.64
N THR A 11 19.57 -11.03 -8.66
CA THR A 11 21.02 -10.97 -8.44
C THR A 11 21.42 -10.72 -6.98
N GLU A 12 20.44 -10.58 -6.09
CA GLU A 12 20.66 -10.25 -4.68
C GLU A 12 20.62 -11.51 -3.82
N ALA A 13 21.28 -11.48 -2.65
CA ALA A 13 21.05 -12.50 -1.64
C ALA A 13 19.59 -12.40 -1.13
N PRO A 14 18.91 -13.53 -0.82
CA PRO A 14 19.38 -14.91 -0.85
C PRO A 14 19.20 -15.62 -2.21
N ASN A 15 18.84 -14.90 -3.28
CA ASN A 15 18.44 -15.46 -4.58
C ASN A 15 19.63 -15.83 -5.48
N ALA A 16 20.76 -15.14 -5.32
CA ALA A 16 22.00 -15.44 -6.02
C ALA A 16 23.24 -15.32 -5.13
N LYS A 17 24.29 -16.04 -5.54
CA LYS A 17 25.66 -15.92 -5.02
C LYS A 17 26.62 -15.78 -6.19
N GLY A 18 27.10 -14.56 -6.42
CA GLY A 18 27.87 -14.23 -7.63
C GLY A 18 27.00 -14.44 -8.87
N PHE A 19 27.49 -15.19 -9.86
CA PHE A 19 26.76 -15.46 -11.11
C PHE A 19 25.74 -16.62 -11.02
N ARG A 20 25.65 -17.32 -9.87
CA ARG A 20 24.82 -18.51 -9.72
C ARG A 20 23.57 -18.19 -8.93
N LEU A 21 22.41 -18.62 -9.45
CA LEU A 21 21.18 -18.65 -8.67
C LEU A 21 21.27 -19.68 -7.55
N THR A 22 20.56 -19.41 -6.45
CA THR A 22 20.46 -20.28 -5.28
C THR A 22 19.00 -20.66 -5.02
N PRO A 23 18.38 -21.54 -5.85
CA PRO A 23 16.95 -21.86 -5.76
C PRO A 23 16.51 -22.34 -4.38
N LYS A 24 17.33 -23.15 -3.69
CA LYS A 24 17.00 -23.63 -2.33
C LYS A 24 16.85 -22.49 -1.33
N ALA A 25 17.71 -21.47 -1.43
CA ALA A 25 17.67 -20.30 -0.55
C ALA A 25 16.51 -19.37 -0.93
N ALA A 26 16.28 -19.14 -2.24
CA ALA A 26 15.11 -18.41 -2.73
C ALA A 26 13.79 -19.07 -2.29
N GLN A 27 13.70 -20.40 -2.36
CA GLN A 27 12.56 -21.18 -1.89
C GLN A 27 12.38 -21.08 -0.37
N ALA A 28 13.46 -21.13 0.41
CA ALA A 28 13.41 -20.96 1.86
C ALA A 28 12.88 -19.57 2.23
N ASP A 29 13.38 -18.53 1.58
CA ASP A 29 12.90 -17.17 1.79
C ASP A 29 11.45 -16.96 1.31
N THR A 30 11.05 -17.63 0.22
CA THR A 30 9.66 -17.62 -0.22
C THR A 30 8.72 -18.24 0.81
N ARG A 31 9.12 -19.33 1.50
CA ARG A 31 8.31 -19.92 2.59
C ARG A 31 8.15 -18.94 3.74
N ARG A 32 9.25 -18.26 4.12
CA ARG A 32 9.23 -17.22 5.14
C ARG A 32 8.24 -16.10 4.78
N ILE A 33 8.28 -15.59 3.55
CA ILE A 33 7.32 -14.56 3.08
C ILE A 33 5.88 -15.09 3.10
N VAL A 34 5.66 -16.33 2.66
CA VAL A 34 4.32 -16.95 2.67
C VAL A 34 3.75 -17.01 4.08
N GLU A 35 4.57 -17.34 5.07
CA GLU A 35 4.17 -17.40 6.48
C GLU A 35 3.98 -15.99 7.07
N GLU A 36 4.96 -15.10 6.93
CA GLU A 36 4.92 -13.74 7.48
C GLU A 36 3.76 -12.91 6.92
N PHE A 37 3.49 -13.02 5.61
CA PHE A 37 2.44 -12.24 4.94
C PHE A 37 1.14 -13.02 4.77
N ASP A 38 0.98 -14.17 5.45
CA ASP A 38 -0.21 -15.01 5.41
C ASP A 38 -0.72 -15.29 3.99
N VAL A 39 0.19 -15.61 3.06
CA VAL A 39 -0.16 -15.88 1.66
C VAL A 39 -0.78 -17.27 1.57
N ARG A 40 -2.08 -17.34 1.35
CA ARG A 40 -2.80 -18.60 1.17
C ARG A 40 -2.45 -19.18 -0.20
N THR A 41 -1.67 -20.26 -0.17
CA THR A 41 -1.19 -20.95 -1.37
C THR A 41 -1.16 -22.47 -1.14
N PRO A 42 -1.43 -23.31 -2.16
CA PRO A 42 -1.18 -24.75 -2.11
C PRO A 42 0.30 -25.12 -1.93
N GLY A 43 1.22 -24.21 -2.25
CA GLY A 43 2.66 -24.40 -2.05
C GLY A 43 3.50 -23.35 -2.76
N ILE A 44 4.81 -23.35 -2.55
CA ILE A 44 5.72 -22.36 -3.16
C ILE A 44 6.08 -22.68 -4.62
N ASP A 45 5.69 -23.85 -5.13
CA ASP A 45 6.03 -24.31 -6.48
C ASP A 45 4.94 -23.98 -7.53
N VAL A 46 3.75 -23.50 -7.10
CA VAL A 46 2.68 -23.08 -8.03
C VAL A 46 2.95 -21.71 -8.64
N THR A 47 2.32 -21.33 -9.75
CA THR A 47 2.54 -20.00 -10.35
C THR A 47 1.83 -18.90 -9.54
N ALA A 48 2.34 -17.66 -9.56
CA ALA A 48 1.67 -16.56 -8.86
C ALA A 48 0.27 -16.28 -9.44
N ALA A 49 0.11 -16.49 -10.75
CA ALA A 49 -1.17 -16.36 -11.45
C ALA A 49 -2.26 -17.32 -10.94
N SER A 50 -1.91 -18.42 -10.26
CA SER A 50 -2.90 -19.34 -9.68
C SER A 50 -3.42 -18.88 -8.30
N LEU A 51 -2.88 -17.81 -7.73
CA LEU A 51 -3.35 -17.24 -6.48
C LEU A 51 -4.52 -16.27 -6.71
N SER A 52 -5.38 -16.09 -5.70
CA SER A 52 -6.36 -14.99 -5.72
C SER A 52 -5.64 -13.62 -5.72
N GLY A 53 -6.30 -12.56 -6.20
CA GLY A 53 -5.73 -11.21 -6.24
C GLY A 53 -5.14 -10.77 -4.90
N GLY A 54 -5.87 -10.98 -3.80
CA GLY A 54 -5.36 -10.70 -2.45
C GLY A 54 -4.08 -11.46 -2.08
N ASN A 55 -3.96 -12.73 -2.45
CA ASN A 55 -2.75 -13.50 -2.18
C ASN A 55 -1.58 -13.14 -3.10
N GLN A 56 -1.86 -12.75 -4.36
CA GLN A 56 -0.85 -12.17 -5.23
C GLN A 56 -0.30 -10.88 -4.63
N GLN A 57 -1.18 -10.02 -4.13
CA GLN A 57 -0.80 -8.74 -3.56
C GLN A 57 0.00 -8.90 -2.27
N LYS A 58 -0.42 -9.80 -1.36
CA LYS A 58 0.34 -10.14 -0.16
C LYS A 58 1.74 -10.70 -0.48
N LEU A 59 1.86 -11.53 -1.51
CA LEU A 59 3.15 -12.04 -1.98
C LEU A 59 4.05 -10.91 -2.51
N ILE A 60 3.50 -9.96 -3.28
CA ILE A 60 4.24 -8.83 -3.83
C ILE A 60 4.72 -7.91 -2.70
N VAL A 61 3.82 -7.52 -1.78
CA VAL A 61 4.18 -6.70 -0.62
C VAL A 61 5.29 -7.36 0.20
N GLY A 62 5.15 -8.66 0.48
CA GLY A 62 6.18 -9.42 1.18
C GLY A 62 7.51 -9.52 0.43
N ARG A 63 7.48 -9.67 -0.89
CA ARG A 63 8.68 -9.62 -1.73
C ARG A 63 9.40 -8.28 -1.59
N GLU A 64 8.70 -7.17 -1.82
CA GLU A 64 9.32 -5.84 -1.81
C GLU A 64 9.84 -5.47 -0.41
N MET A 65 9.12 -5.86 0.65
CA MET A 65 9.54 -5.60 2.04
C MET A 65 10.69 -6.49 2.50
N SER A 66 10.82 -7.71 1.98
CA SER A 66 11.84 -8.68 2.42
C SER A 66 13.29 -8.23 2.26
N HIS A 67 13.55 -7.22 1.42
CA HIS A 67 14.87 -6.67 1.17
C HIS A 67 15.21 -5.46 2.06
N ASN A 68 14.38 -5.16 3.08
CA ASN A 68 14.53 -4.02 3.98
C ASN A 68 14.76 -2.70 3.22
N PRO A 69 13.85 -2.31 2.33
CA PRO A 69 14.00 -1.09 1.55
C PRO A 69 14.05 0.14 2.48
N LYS A 70 14.71 1.21 2.03
CA LYS A 70 14.65 2.52 2.69
C LYS A 70 13.50 3.39 2.20
N PHE A 71 12.99 3.07 1.00
CA PHE A 71 11.90 3.77 0.35
C PHE A 71 11.04 2.80 -0.44
N LEU A 72 9.72 2.89 -0.29
CA LEU A 72 8.73 2.07 -0.98
C LEU A 72 7.77 2.96 -1.76
N ILE A 73 7.60 2.68 -3.05
CA ILE A 73 6.50 3.23 -3.85
C ILE A 73 5.39 2.18 -3.87
N ALA A 74 4.30 2.46 -3.15
CA ALA A 74 3.14 1.59 -3.06
C ALA A 74 2.04 2.12 -3.98
N ALA A 75 2.02 1.65 -5.23
CA ALA A 75 1.02 2.05 -6.22
C ALA A 75 -0.15 1.05 -6.25
N HIS A 76 -1.32 1.51 -5.81
CA HIS A 76 -2.55 0.75 -5.66
C HIS A 76 -2.34 -0.58 -4.90
N PRO A 77 -1.74 -0.54 -3.70
CA PRO A 77 -1.24 -1.72 -3.03
C PRO A 77 -2.34 -2.69 -2.58
N THR A 78 -3.61 -2.32 -2.62
CA THR A 78 -4.75 -3.14 -2.19
C THR A 78 -5.85 -3.24 -3.25
N ARG A 79 -5.59 -2.81 -4.50
CA ARG A 79 -6.59 -2.88 -5.57
C ARG A 79 -6.97 -4.34 -5.88
N GLY A 80 -8.27 -4.62 -5.85
CA GLY A 80 -8.82 -5.95 -6.17
C GLY A 80 -8.56 -6.99 -5.08
N VAL A 81 -8.29 -6.53 -3.86
CA VAL A 81 -8.10 -7.36 -2.65
C VAL A 81 -9.36 -7.28 -1.80
N ASP A 82 -9.69 -8.34 -1.05
CA ASP A 82 -10.78 -8.29 -0.08
C ASP A 82 -10.39 -7.47 1.16
N VAL A 83 -11.39 -7.02 1.92
CA VAL A 83 -11.19 -6.14 3.09
C VAL A 83 -10.25 -6.74 4.14
N GLY A 84 -10.27 -8.07 4.32
CA GLY A 84 -9.40 -8.75 5.29
C GLY A 84 -7.93 -8.72 4.88
N ALA A 85 -7.65 -9.05 3.62
CA ALA A 85 -6.29 -8.98 3.08
C ALA A 85 -5.79 -7.53 2.92
N GLN A 86 -6.69 -6.57 2.64
CA GLN A 86 -6.39 -5.14 2.63
C GLN A 86 -5.88 -4.67 4.00
N ALA A 87 -6.60 -4.99 5.08
CA ALA A 87 -6.18 -4.65 6.45
C ALA A 87 -4.79 -5.23 6.79
N GLN A 88 -4.51 -6.48 6.41
CA GLN A 88 -3.19 -7.10 6.61
C GLN A 88 -2.07 -6.35 5.88
N ILE A 89 -2.30 -5.92 4.64
CA ILE A 89 -1.33 -5.15 3.85
C ILE A 89 -1.09 -3.77 4.50
N TRP A 90 -2.14 -3.11 4.94
CA TRP A 90 -2.06 -1.82 5.63
C TRP A 90 -1.23 -1.90 6.91
N ASP A 91 -1.46 -2.93 7.73
CA ASP A 91 -0.72 -3.12 8.97
C ASP A 91 0.77 -3.33 8.72
N ARG A 92 1.13 -4.07 7.66
CA ARG A 92 2.53 -4.25 7.24
C ARG A 92 3.18 -2.95 6.79
N ILE A 93 2.46 -2.13 6.02
CA ILE A 93 2.96 -0.81 5.61
C ILE A 93 3.13 0.11 6.83
N ARG A 94 2.18 0.13 7.76
CA ARG A 94 2.28 0.90 9.00
C ARG A 94 3.46 0.46 9.88
N GLU A 95 3.65 -0.85 10.03
CA GLU A 95 4.78 -1.42 10.77
C GLU A 95 6.12 -1.01 10.13
N ALA A 96 6.28 -1.24 8.83
CA ALA A 96 7.50 -0.86 8.13
C ALA A 96 7.78 0.65 8.21
N ARG A 97 6.73 1.49 8.12
CA ARG A 97 6.85 2.95 8.29
C ARG A 97 7.33 3.31 9.69
N ARG A 98 6.79 2.67 10.74
CA ARG A 98 7.27 2.85 12.13
C ARG A 98 8.74 2.48 12.29
N ASP A 99 9.22 1.52 11.51
CA ASP A 99 10.62 1.08 11.49
C ASP A 99 11.53 1.95 10.59
N GLY A 100 11.01 3.07 10.06
CA GLY A 100 11.78 4.07 9.31
C GLY A 100 11.72 3.92 7.79
N LEU A 101 10.84 3.07 7.25
CA LEU A 101 10.58 3.01 5.81
C LEU A 101 9.82 4.28 5.36
N ALA A 102 10.40 5.03 4.42
CA ALA A 102 9.67 6.09 3.73
C ALA A 102 8.73 5.48 2.67
N VAL A 103 7.47 5.91 2.62
CA VAL A 103 6.46 5.36 1.70
C VAL A 103 5.85 6.47 0.85
N LEU A 104 5.87 6.30 -0.46
CA LEU A 104 5.02 7.06 -1.39
C LEU A 104 3.83 6.17 -1.76
N LEU A 105 2.68 6.48 -1.18
CA LEU A 105 1.42 5.78 -1.43
C LEU A 105 0.65 6.47 -2.56
N ILE A 106 0.23 5.70 -3.56
CA ILE A 106 -0.63 6.15 -4.64
C ILE A 106 -1.86 5.25 -4.63
N SER A 107 -3.05 5.82 -4.44
CA SER A 107 -4.28 5.04 -4.44
C SER A 107 -5.45 5.82 -5.02
N ALA A 108 -6.52 5.08 -5.33
CA ALA A 108 -7.84 5.62 -5.64
C ALA A 108 -8.84 5.35 -4.49
N ASP A 109 -8.41 4.62 -3.46
CA ASP A 109 -9.16 4.41 -2.23
C ASP A 109 -8.81 5.56 -1.26
N LEU A 110 -9.80 6.39 -0.95
CA LEU A 110 -9.63 7.56 -0.09
C LEU A 110 -9.40 7.17 1.38
N ASP A 111 -10.03 6.09 1.84
CA ASP A 111 -9.83 5.57 3.19
C ASP A 111 -8.41 5.03 3.35
N GLU A 112 -7.85 4.41 2.30
CA GLU A 112 -6.44 4.01 2.26
C GLU A 112 -5.51 5.21 2.38
N LEU A 113 -5.76 6.26 1.60
CA LEU A 113 -4.95 7.47 1.58
C LEU A 113 -4.98 8.17 2.95
N ILE A 114 -6.17 8.40 3.50
CA ILE A 114 -6.36 9.08 4.79
C ILE A 114 -5.79 8.21 5.92
N GLY A 115 -6.06 6.90 5.92
CA GLY A 115 -5.68 6.00 7.01
C GLY A 115 -4.20 5.63 7.09
N LEU A 116 -3.41 5.88 6.03
CA LEU A 116 -1.99 5.50 5.97
C LEU A 116 -1.02 6.66 5.80
N SER A 117 -1.48 7.82 5.36
CA SER A 117 -0.59 8.95 5.04
C SER A 117 -0.30 9.82 6.26
N ASP A 118 0.90 10.38 6.32
CA ASP A 118 1.22 11.47 7.25
C ASP A 118 0.92 12.84 6.62
N THR A 119 0.92 12.93 5.28
CA THR A 119 0.56 14.12 4.50
C THR A 119 -0.07 13.70 3.17
N LEU A 120 -1.02 14.47 2.65
CA LEU A 120 -1.65 14.20 1.35
C LEU A 120 -1.33 15.29 0.32
N ARG A 121 -1.18 14.86 -0.94
CA ARG A 121 -0.98 15.73 -2.10
C ARG A 121 -1.85 15.25 -3.24
N VAL A 122 -2.52 16.17 -3.92
CA VAL A 122 -3.41 15.87 -5.05
C VAL A 122 -2.77 16.32 -6.35
N ILE A 123 -2.74 15.42 -7.34
CA ILE A 123 -2.34 15.72 -8.71
C ILE A 123 -3.58 15.75 -9.59
N TYR A 124 -3.76 16.84 -10.34
CA TYR A 124 -4.78 16.97 -11.38
C TYR A 124 -4.16 17.64 -12.61
N ASP A 125 -4.44 17.09 -13.81
CA ASP A 125 -3.91 17.57 -15.09
C ASP A 125 -2.38 17.80 -15.08
N GLY A 126 -1.65 16.86 -14.47
CA GLY A 126 -0.18 16.88 -14.39
C GLY A 126 0.41 17.91 -13.41
N ARG A 127 -0.42 18.54 -12.56
CA ARG A 127 0.03 19.54 -11.57
C ARG A 127 -0.38 19.14 -10.16
N LEU A 128 0.45 19.49 -9.19
CA LEU A 128 0.06 19.45 -7.77
C LEU A 128 -0.91 20.61 -7.52
N VAL A 129 -2.17 20.27 -7.23
CA VAL A 129 -3.25 21.26 -7.12
C VAL A 129 -3.71 21.48 -5.69
N ALA A 130 -3.53 20.50 -4.81
CA ALA A 130 -3.96 20.60 -3.43
C ALA A 130 -3.08 19.79 -2.47
N ASP A 131 -3.18 20.14 -1.20
CA ASP A 131 -2.63 19.37 -0.08
C ASP A 131 -3.57 19.38 1.10
N ALA A 132 -3.49 18.32 1.91
CA ALA A 132 -4.41 18.11 3.00
C ALA A 132 -3.73 17.41 4.17
N ASP A 133 -4.22 17.70 5.37
CA ASP A 133 -3.91 16.95 6.57
C ASP A 133 -4.87 15.75 6.68
N PRO A 134 -4.36 14.49 6.64
CA PRO A 134 -5.17 13.29 6.86
C PRO A 134 -5.97 13.31 8.16
N ALA A 135 -5.55 14.08 9.18
CA ALA A 135 -6.23 14.16 10.46
C ALA A 135 -7.54 14.96 10.41
N THR A 136 -7.70 15.83 9.42
CA THR A 136 -8.86 16.74 9.32
C THR A 136 -9.65 16.57 8.03
N VAL A 137 -9.02 16.17 6.93
CA VAL A 137 -9.66 16.11 5.62
C VAL A 137 -10.68 14.98 5.53
N THR A 138 -11.79 15.25 4.86
CA THR A 138 -12.81 14.25 4.54
C THR A 138 -12.55 13.61 3.17
N PRO A 139 -13.04 12.37 2.93
CA PRO A 139 -13.02 11.76 1.60
C PRO A 139 -13.67 12.66 0.52
N GLU A 140 -14.76 13.35 0.86
CA GLU A 140 -15.48 14.23 -0.06
C GLU A 140 -14.63 15.42 -0.51
N GLU A 141 -13.92 16.09 0.41
CA GLU A 141 -13.02 17.20 0.10
C GLU A 141 -11.84 16.75 -0.75
N LEU A 142 -11.22 15.62 -0.37
CA LEU A 142 -10.10 15.05 -1.11
C LEU A 142 -10.54 14.65 -2.53
N GLY A 143 -11.70 14.00 -2.66
CA GLY A 143 -12.31 13.63 -3.93
C GLY A 143 -12.65 14.84 -4.81
N SER A 144 -13.15 15.93 -4.21
CA SER A 144 -13.41 17.19 -4.91
C SER A 144 -12.13 17.73 -5.56
N ALA A 145 -11.03 17.79 -4.82
CA ALA A 145 -9.74 18.22 -5.36
C ALA A 145 -9.22 17.29 -6.46
N MET A 146 -9.41 15.98 -6.34
CA MET A 146 -9.02 14.99 -7.36
C MET A 146 -9.78 15.15 -8.69
N THR A 147 -10.96 15.78 -8.67
CA THR A 147 -11.72 16.11 -9.89
C THR A 147 -11.41 17.50 -10.45
N GLY A 148 -10.55 18.27 -9.79
CA GLY A 148 -10.21 19.65 -10.14
C GLY A 148 -11.22 20.69 -9.63
N ALA A 149 -12.20 20.29 -8.80
CA ALA A 149 -13.20 21.19 -8.24
C ALA A 149 -12.70 22.00 -7.03
N ALA A 150 -11.62 21.56 -6.38
CA ALA A 150 -10.97 22.26 -5.27
C ALA A 150 -9.44 22.31 -5.46
N THR A 151 -8.80 23.39 -5.02
CA THR A 151 -7.36 23.61 -5.11
C THR A 151 -6.84 24.36 -3.89
N GLY A 152 -5.56 24.20 -3.54
CA GLY A 152 -4.92 24.84 -2.38
C GLY A 152 -4.82 23.92 -1.17
N HIS A 153 -4.64 24.51 0.01
CA HIS A 153 -4.67 23.76 1.26
C HIS A 153 -6.12 23.43 1.62
N LEU A 154 -6.45 22.15 1.74
CA LEU A 154 -7.79 21.68 2.12
C LEU A 154 -7.89 21.71 3.66
N GLU A 155 -8.68 22.64 4.18
CA GLU A 155 -9.05 22.71 5.59
C GLU A 155 -10.51 22.28 5.73
N HIS A 156 -10.78 21.37 6.66
CA HIS A 156 -12.15 21.04 7.03
C HIS A 156 -12.71 22.15 7.91
N VAL A 157 -13.75 22.82 7.45
CA VAL A 157 -14.49 23.79 8.24
C VAL A 157 -15.71 23.07 8.78
N GLU A 158 -15.72 22.75 10.08
CA GLU A 158 -16.97 22.34 10.74
C GLU A 158 -17.96 23.49 10.59
N GLU A 159 -19.00 23.31 9.77
CA GLU A 159 -20.15 24.20 9.82
C GLU A 159 -20.76 24.06 11.21
N GLU A 160 -20.60 25.08 12.05
CA GLU A 160 -21.36 25.23 13.30
C GLU A 160 -22.83 24.99 12.95
N SER A 161 -23.38 23.88 13.44
CA SER A 161 -24.80 23.61 13.31
C SER A 161 -25.55 24.79 13.93
N ALA A 162 -26.24 25.55 13.08
CA ALA A 162 -27.13 26.60 13.54
C ALA A 162 -28.06 25.98 14.59
N PRO A 163 -28.25 26.63 15.77
CA PRO A 163 -29.07 26.07 16.82
C PRO A 163 -30.45 25.77 16.23
N GLU A 164 -30.87 24.50 16.36
CA GLU A 164 -32.21 24.06 15.96
C GLU A 164 -33.20 25.00 16.62
N ASP A 165 -33.93 25.74 15.78
CA ASP A 165 -34.95 26.70 16.18
C ASP A 165 -35.93 25.98 17.12
N GLU A 166 -35.91 26.33 18.41
CA GLU A 166 -36.90 25.91 19.41
C GLU A 166 -38.26 26.51 19.02
N ALA A 167 -38.91 25.89 18.02
CA ALA A 167 -40.27 26.20 17.63
C ALA A 167 -41.24 25.52 18.60
N ARG A 168 -41.60 26.30 19.62
CA ARG A 168 -42.87 26.35 20.38
C ARG A 168 -43.97 25.35 20.05
#